data_AF-A0A4P7XKV3-F1
#
_entry.id   AF-A0A4P7XKV3-F1
#
_cell.length_a   1.000
_cell.length_b   1.000
_cell.length_c   1.000
_cell.angle_alpha   90.00
_cell.angle_beta   90.00
_cell.angle_gamma   90.00
#
_symmetry.space_group_name_H-M   'P 1'
#
loop_
_entity.id
_entity.type
_entity.pdbx_description
1 polymer ?
#
loop_
_entity_poly.entity_id
_entity_poly.type
_entity_poly.pdbx_seq_one_letter_code
_entity_poly.pdbx_strand_id
1 'polypeptide(L)'
;MAHLQEPPDTLAQSIIVDLRISADEWLRLYRGEALDVVARARDGRSVRFPARILRPFVRHDGISGAFLIEFGQDGKFQSVERMG
;
A
#
# COMPACT_ATOMS: atom_id res chain seq x y z
N MET A 1 -19.83 -29.75 -21.86
CA MET A 1 -20.07 -28.95 -20.64
C MET A 1 -18.72 -28.42 -20.19
N ALA A 2 -18.30 -27.25 -20.68
CA ALA A 2 -17.00 -26.68 -20.34
C ALA A 2 -17.11 -25.97 -18.98
N HIS A 3 -16.41 -26.48 -17.97
CA HIS A 3 -16.00 -25.65 -16.84
C HIS A 3 -15.09 -24.57 -17.44
N LEU A 4 -15.60 -23.34 -17.61
CA LEU A 4 -14.73 -22.18 -17.65
C LEU A 4 -14.14 -22.08 -16.24
N GLN A 5 -13.00 -22.75 -16.05
CA GLN A 5 -12.10 -22.43 -14.96
C GLN A 5 -11.83 -20.93 -15.09
N GLU A 6 -12.18 -20.17 -14.06
CA GLU A 6 -11.70 -18.80 -13.91
C GLU A 6 -10.19 -18.82 -14.21
N PRO A 7 -9.66 -17.89 -15.02
CA PRO A 7 -8.23 -17.88 -15.32
C PRO A 7 -7.49 -17.93 -13.98
N PRO A 8 -6.43 -18.75 -13.85
CA PRO A 8 -5.72 -18.90 -12.58
C PRO A 8 -5.43 -17.49 -12.08
N ASP A 9 -5.85 -17.21 -10.84
CA ASP A 9 -5.53 -15.98 -10.12
C ASP A 9 -4.10 -15.63 -10.48
N THR A 10 -3.94 -14.56 -11.27
CA THR A 10 -2.66 -14.16 -11.82
C THR A 10 -1.87 -13.63 -10.65
N LEU A 11 -1.24 -14.54 -9.88
CA LEU A 11 -0.82 -14.39 -8.48
C LEU A 11 -0.35 -12.98 -8.16
N ALA A 12 -1.29 -12.11 -7.79
CA ALA A 12 -1.00 -10.76 -7.38
C ALA A 12 -0.20 -10.88 -6.09
N GLN A 13 0.96 -10.23 -6.05
CA GLN A 13 1.80 -10.22 -4.86
C GLN A 13 1.20 -9.18 -3.92
N SER A 14 0.74 -9.58 -2.75
CA SER A 14 0.20 -8.65 -1.76
C SER A 14 1.04 -8.61 -0.49
N ILE A 15 0.99 -7.49 0.20
CA ILE A 15 1.60 -7.28 1.52
C ILE A 15 0.59 -6.61 2.44
N ILE A 16 0.75 -6.84 3.74
CA ILE A 16 0.08 -6.06 4.77
C ILE A 16 1.13 -5.21 5.48
N VAL A 17 0.90 -3.90 5.54
CA VAL A 17 1.76 -2.95 6.27
C VAL A 17 0.95 -2.22 7.34
N ASP A 18 1.55 -2.07 8.52
CA ASP A 18 1.01 -1.21 9.59
C ASP A 18 1.66 0.16 9.49
N LEU A 19 0.84 1.19 9.27
CA LEU A 19 1.32 2.56 9.12
C LEU A 19 0.85 3.43 10.29
N ARG A 20 1.74 4.30 10.75
CA ARG A 20 1.46 5.39 11.68
C ARG A 20 2.30 6.59 11.28
N ILE A 21 1.72 7.45 10.45
CA ILE A 21 2.33 8.66 9.92
C ILE A 21 1.53 9.83 10.51
N SER A 22 2.17 10.69 11.29
CA SER A 22 1.50 11.86 11.86
C SER A 22 1.13 12.89 10.78
N ALA A 23 0.19 13.78 11.06
CA ALA A 23 -0.16 14.87 10.14
C ALA A 23 1.05 15.75 9.78
N ASP A 24 1.93 16.07 10.74
CA ASP A 24 3.16 16.82 10.47
C ASP A 24 4.13 16.03 9.56
N GLU A 25 4.35 14.75 9.85
CA GLU A 25 5.21 13.90 9.04
C GLU A 25 4.67 13.77 7.61
N TRP A 26 3.35 13.60 7.46
CA TRP A 26 2.69 13.61 6.17
C TRP A 26 2.87 14.93 5.42
N LEU A 27 2.70 16.07 6.10
CA LEU A 27 2.93 17.39 5.50
C LEU A 27 4.39 17.61 5.12
N ARG A 28 5.35 17.07 5.89
CA ARG A 28 6.78 17.11 5.55
C ARG A 28 7.09 16.25 4.32
N LEU A 29 6.52 15.05 4.23
CA LEU A 29 6.60 14.20 3.03
C LEU A 29 6.06 14.94 1.81
N TYR A 30 4.95 15.66 1.96
CA TYR A 30 4.32 16.41 0.86
C TYR A 30 5.02 17.73 0.51
N ARG A 31 5.65 18.40 1.49
CA ARG A 31 6.37 19.67 1.30
C ARG A 31 7.80 19.49 0.78
N GLY A 32 8.36 18.28 0.85
CA GLY A 32 9.77 18.01 0.60
C GLY A 32 10.07 16.92 -0.45
N GLU A 33 9.24 16.72 -1.47
CA GLU A 33 9.52 15.76 -2.56
C GLU A 33 9.61 14.27 -2.13
N ALA A 34 8.87 13.81 -1.12
CA ALA A 34 8.90 12.38 -0.80
C ALA A 34 8.15 11.57 -1.88
N LEU A 35 8.93 10.91 -2.75
CA LEU A 35 8.39 10.03 -3.78
C LEU A 35 7.78 8.77 -3.18
N ASP A 36 8.36 8.24 -2.10
CA ASP A 36 8.03 6.91 -1.54
C ASP A 36 7.96 6.84 -0.01
N VAL A 37 7.11 5.95 0.49
CA VAL A 37 7.07 5.45 1.87
C VAL A 37 7.86 4.16 1.95
N VAL A 38 8.69 4.01 2.98
CA VAL A 38 9.37 2.75 3.30
C VAL A 38 8.74 2.15 4.54
N ALA A 39 8.31 0.89 4.47
CA ALA A 39 7.68 0.18 5.57
C ALA A 39 8.18 -1.26 5.66
N ARG A 40 7.97 -1.88 6.83
CA ARG A 40 8.14 -3.31 7.02
C ARG A 40 6.76 -3.96 6.93
N ALA A 41 6.58 -4.87 5.99
CA ALA A 41 5.38 -5.68 5.90
C ALA A 41 5.34 -6.71 7.03
N ARG A 42 4.13 -7.16 7.39
CA ARG A 42 3.91 -8.16 8.45
C ARG A 42 4.56 -9.51 8.17
N ASP A 43 4.81 -9.82 6.91
CA ASP A 43 5.55 -11.01 6.48
C ASP A 43 7.08 -10.87 6.55
N GLY A 44 7.57 -9.70 7.00
CA GLY A 44 8.99 -9.42 7.15
C GLY A 44 9.66 -8.80 5.93
N ARG A 45 8.97 -8.61 4.80
CA ARG A 45 9.54 -7.91 3.63
C ARG A 45 9.71 -6.41 3.91
N SER A 46 10.82 -5.83 3.48
CA SER A 46 10.94 -4.36 3.40
C SER A 46 10.35 -3.89 2.08
N VAL A 47 9.47 -2.89 2.14
CA VAL A 47 8.72 -2.43 0.98
C VAL A 47 8.86 -0.93 0.81
N ARG A 48 8.87 -0.50 -0.44
CA ARG A 48 8.89 0.89 -0.83
C ARG A 48 7.77 1.12 -1.84
N PHE A 49 6.93 2.13 -1.62
CA PHE A 49 5.83 2.44 -2.51
C PHE A 49 5.52 3.94 -2.52
N PRO A 50 4.89 4.47 -3.59
CA PRO A 50 4.71 5.90 -3.72
C PRO A 50 3.81 6.46 -2.61
N ALA A 51 4.25 7.51 -1.91
CA ALA A 51 3.47 8.09 -0.79
C ALA A 51 2.07 8.53 -1.25
N ARG A 52 1.95 8.99 -2.50
CA ARG A 52 0.69 9.45 -3.10
C ARG A 52 -0.47 8.45 -3.04
N ILE A 53 -0.19 7.14 -2.96
CA ILE A 53 -1.25 6.12 -2.87
C ILE A 53 -2.02 6.24 -1.55
N LEU A 54 -1.41 6.83 -0.52
CA LEU A 54 -2.03 6.97 0.79
C LEU A 54 -2.94 8.20 0.93
N ARG A 55 -2.95 9.11 -0.06
CA ARG A 55 -3.74 10.36 -0.02
C ARG A 55 -5.22 10.16 0.34
N PRO A 56 -5.93 9.13 -0.16
CA PRO A 56 -7.34 8.92 0.19
C PRO A 56 -7.56 8.55 1.66
N PHE A 57 -6.52 8.13 2.39
CA PHE A 57 -6.62 7.64 3.77
C PHE A 57 -6.12 8.64 4.82
N VAL A 58 -5.71 9.84 4.39
CA VAL A 58 -5.26 10.91 5.29
C VAL A 58 -6.45 11.42 6.10
N ARG A 59 -6.30 11.42 7.43
CA ARG A 59 -7.24 12.00 8.38
C ARG A 59 -6.59 13.19 9.09
N HIS A 60 -7.33 13.86 9.97
CA HIS A 60 -6.83 15.03 10.69
C HIS A 60 -5.52 14.76 11.46
N ASP A 61 -5.36 13.56 12.02
CA ASP A 61 -4.18 13.15 12.80
C ASP A 61 -3.05 12.55 11.92
N GLY A 62 -3.29 12.45 10.60
CA GLY A 62 -2.40 11.78 9.65
C GLY A 62 -2.98 10.44 9.18
N ILE A 63 -2.10 9.47 8.92
CA ILE A 63 -2.45 8.15 8.39
C ILE A 63 -2.16 7.11 9.47
N SER A 64 -3.17 6.33 9.83
CA SER A 64 -3.01 5.21 10.74
C SER A 64 -3.90 4.04 10.36
N GLY A 65 -3.35 2.83 10.43
CA GLY A 65 -4.09 1.58 10.20
C GLY A 65 -3.22 0.52 9.54
N ALA A 66 -3.84 -0.64 9.31
CA ALA A 66 -3.29 -1.69 8.46
C ALA A 66 -3.73 -1.47 7.02
N PHE A 67 -2.82 -1.70 6.08
CA PHE A 67 -3.06 -1.53 4.66
C PHE A 67 -2.68 -2.78 3.89
N LEU A 68 -3.60 -3.30 3.10
CA LEU A 68 -3.32 -4.29 2.06
C LEU A 68 -2.84 -3.54 0.82
N ILE A 69 -1.66 -3.88 0.33
CA ILE A 69 -1.12 -3.32 -0.91
C ILE A 69 -0.91 -4.48 -1.89
N GLU A 70 -1.51 -4.36 -3.06
CA GLU A 70 -1.39 -5.36 -4.13
C GLU A 70 -0.46 -4.85 -5.23
N PHE A 71 0.38 -5.76 -5.72
CA PHE A 71 1.30 -5.54 -6.82
C PHE A 71 1.06 -6.57 -7.92
N GLY A 72 1.24 -6.13 -9.16
CA GLY A 72 1.28 -7.02 -10.33
C GLY A 72 2.57 -7.84 -10.38
N GLN A 73 2.64 -8.78 -11.33
CA GLN A 73 3.84 -9.59 -11.54
C GLN A 73 5.09 -8.78 -11.89
N ASP A 74 4.94 -7.60 -12.48
CA ASP A 74 6.03 -6.67 -12.77
C ASP A 74 6.44 -5.82 -11.56
N GLY A 75 5.90 -6.10 -10.37
CA GLY A 75 6.16 -5.38 -9.14
C GLY A 75 5.51 -4.00 -9.08
N LYS A 76 4.68 -3.64 -10.07
CA LYS A 76 3.97 -2.36 -10.08
C LYS A 76 2.78 -2.40 -9.14
N PHE A 77 2.57 -1.28 -8.47
CA PHE A 77 1.40 -1.03 -7.65
C PHE A 77 0.10 -1.24 -8.45
N GLN A 78 -0.85 -1.98 -7.88
CA GLN A 78 -2.19 -2.18 -8.42
C GLN A 78 -3.27 -1.54 -7.54
N SER A 79 -3.27 -1.82 -6.24
CA SER A 79 -4.29 -1.34 -5.31
C SER A 79 -3.73 -1.10 -3.91
N VAL A 80 -4.42 -0.24 -3.14
CA VAL A 80 -4.23 -0.10 -1.71
C VAL A 80 -5.58 -0.01 -1.03
N GLU A 81 -5.75 -0.78 0.03
CA GLU A 81 -6.97 -0.79 0.84
C GLU A 81 -6.61 -0.69 2.32
N ARG A 82 -7.34 0.15 3.06
CA ARG A 82 -7.23 0.20 4.52
C ARG A 82 -8.07 -0.94 5.10
N MET A 83 -7.45 -1.83 5.86
CA MET A 83 -8.16 -2.89 6.57
C MET A 83 -8.94 -2.26 7.74
N GLY A 84 -10.19 -2.70 7.91
CA GLY A 84 -11.17 -2.16 8.87
C GLY A 84 -10.68 -2.12 10.31
#